data_AF-A0A421JMP3-F1
#
_entry.id   AF-A0A421JMP3-F1
#
_cell.length_a   1.000
_cell.length_b   1.000
_cell.length_c   1.000
_cell.angle_alpha   90.00
_cell.angle_beta   90.00
_cell.angle_gamma   90.00
#
_symmetry.space_group_name_H-M   'P 1'
#
loop_
_entity.id
_entity.type
_entity.pdbx_description
1 polymer ?
#
loop_
_entity_poly.entity_id
_entity_poly.type
_entity_poly.pdbx_seq_one_letter_code
_entity_poly.pdbx_strand_id
1 'polypeptide(L)'
;MNDSKATFQNFQISPGKNPSVAIFIPEKSGKPASVLVYNVPNFNQPICSKNFFKAERCQLKWNSLGTALLALASTDHDTSNKSYYGETNLYLLGIAGSYDSRIDLRKEGPIHDITWSPSAREFAVSYGYMPSETTFFDSRGNEIHSLPTAPRNTILYSPHAKFVLVAGFGNLQGTVDVYDRQNKFAKVVSFEASNTSVCEWSPCGRFILTATTSPRLRVDNGLKIWHATGKLIYMKEYQELYSIGWKPQPLEAFPQLKTLEPAPEAHESTKEFLAKRSALANAAGKKPAGAYRPPHARGTSMTPTSSLYQKEMENNMRAGTPTPPPGLTRNGINPASGRARVVPGAAPPQEKESKAAAKNRKKREARKQQSDDKSDASESAAPVVVSPTPVASSVGAVIGGVASLEEKKIRSLLKKLRAIEQLKMKQAAGETLEDTQMIKISKEDEIRQELNTLGWNE
;
A
#
# COMPACT_ATOMS: atom_id res chain seq x y z
N MET A 1 13.69 -29.25 19.63
CA MET A 1 13.73 -28.58 20.95
C MET A 1 13.99 -27.10 20.71
N ASN A 2 12.94 -26.28 20.78
CA ASN A 2 13.04 -24.84 20.68
C ASN A 2 13.73 -24.30 21.95
N ASP A 3 14.67 -23.38 21.76
CA ASP A 3 15.49 -22.76 22.79
C ASP A 3 14.63 -22.21 23.94
N SER A 4 14.70 -22.84 25.13
CA SER A 4 13.95 -22.41 26.32
C SER A 4 14.37 -21.03 26.83
N LYS A 5 15.45 -20.45 26.28
CA LYS A 5 15.91 -19.09 26.57
C LYS A 5 15.51 -18.08 25.50
N ALA A 6 14.84 -18.48 24.41
CA ALA A 6 14.37 -17.54 23.40
C ALA A 6 13.25 -16.66 23.98
N THR A 7 13.58 -15.41 24.28
CA THR A 7 12.61 -14.39 24.70
C THR A 7 11.81 -13.95 23.47
N PHE A 8 10.53 -14.32 23.41
CA PHE A 8 9.62 -13.78 22.40
C PHE A 8 9.22 -12.35 22.76
N GLN A 9 9.06 -11.49 21.76
CA GLN A 9 8.76 -10.06 21.97
C GLN A 9 7.25 -9.79 21.99
N ASN A 10 6.48 -10.54 21.21
CA ASN A 10 5.05 -10.33 21.03
C ASN A 10 4.35 -11.69 20.88
N PHE A 11 3.09 -11.77 21.31
CA PHE A 11 2.24 -12.94 21.11
C PHE A 11 0.78 -12.53 20.90
N GLN A 12 0.02 -13.37 20.20
CA GLN A 12 -1.41 -13.18 19.99
C GLN A 12 -2.13 -14.54 19.94
N ILE A 13 -3.22 -14.64 20.68
CA ILE A 13 -4.11 -15.82 20.67
C ILE A 13 -5.11 -15.66 19.52
N SER A 14 -5.32 -16.71 18.75
CA SER A 14 -6.32 -16.72 17.67
C SER A 14 -7.74 -16.69 18.27
N PRO A 15 -8.67 -15.95 17.64
CA PRO A 15 -10.08 -16.06 17.98
C PRO A 15 -10.63 -17.41 17.48
N GLY A 16 -11.85 -17.75 17.91
CA GLY A 16 -12.54 -18.96 17.46
C GLY A 16 -12.55 -20.09 18.50
N LYS A 17 -13.12 -21.25 18.10
CA LYS A 17 -13.37 -22.37 19.02
C LYS A 17 -12.13 -23.19 19.35
N ASN A 18 -11.15 -23.22 18.43
CA ASN A 18 -9.89 -23.95 18.58
C ASN A 18 -8.74 -22.94 18.60
N PRO A 19 -8.38 -22.39 19.78
CA PRO A 19 -7.40 -21.33 19.87
C PRO A 19 -6.00 -21.85 19.54
N SER A 20 -5.26 -21.04 18.79
CA SER A 20 -3.84 -21.18 18.51
C SER A 20 -3.11 -19.97 19.07
N VAL A 21 -1.84 -20.12 19.41
CA VAL A 21 -1.00 -19.01 19.89
C VAL A 21 0.08 -18.73 18.85
N ALA A 22 0.09 -17.53 18.30
CA ALA A 22 1.21 -17.03 17.52
C ALA A 22 2.17 -16.27 18.43
N ILE A 23 3.47 -16.56 18.32
CA ILE A 23 4.54 -15.82 18.98
C ILE A 23 5.50 -15.28 17.94
N PHE A 24 6.05 -14.09 18.20
CA PHE A 24 7.12 -13.50 17.42
C PHE A 24 8.41 -13.49 18.24
N ILE A 25 9.46 -14.09 17.68
CA ILE A 25 10.81 -14.10 18.21
C ILE A 25 11.65 -13.20 17.31
N PRO A 26 12.17 -12.06 17.81
CA PRO A 26 13.01 -11.18 17.01
C PRO A 26 14.37 -11.80 16.70
N GLU A 27 15.09 -11.22 15.75
CA GLU A 27 16.45 -11.63 15.42
C GLU A 27 17.36 -11.47 16.64
N LYS A 28 18.12 -12.51 17.00
CA LYS A 28 19.04 -12.47 18.14
C LYS A 28 20.23 -13.40 17.91
N SER A 29 21.44 -12.87 18.12
CA SER A 29 22.70 -13.64 18.06
C SER A 29 22.86 -14.45 16.76
N GLY A 30 22.52 -13.85 15.61
CA GLY A 30 22.62 -14.48 14.29
C GLY A 30 21.51 -15.49 13.95
N LYS A 31 20.56 -15.74 14.86
CA LYS A 31 19.33 -16.49 14.54
C LYS A 31 18.32 -15.54 13.89
N PRO A 32 17.73 -15.90 12.74
CA PRO A 32 16.74 -15.07 12.07
C PRO A 32 15.51 -14.87 12.96
N ALA A 33 14.80 -13.77 12.75
CA ALA A 33 13.51 -13.57 13.38
C ALA A 33 12.52 -14.64 12.91
N SER A 34 11.55 -15.00 13.75
CA SER A 34 10.57 -16.03 13.40
C SER A 34 9.20 -15.78 14.03
N VAL A 35 8.16 -16.22 13.33
CA VAL A 35 6.80 -16.34 13.84
C VAL A 35 6.51 -17.82 13.94
N LEU A 36 6.15 -18.25 15.14
CA LEU A 36 5.79 -19.63 15.45
C LEU A 36 4.33 -19.65 15.90
N VAL A 37 3.55 -20.55 15.33
CA VAL A 37 2.15 -20.79 15.73
C VAL A 37 2.07 -22.14 16.40
N TYR A 38 1.44 -22.19 17.58
CA TYR A 38 1.20 -23.41 18.35
C TYR A 38 -0.30 -23.66 18.48
N ASN A 39 -0.71 -24.92 18.48
CA ASN A 39 -2.08 -25.28 18.81
C ASN A 39 -2.25 -25.38 20.33
N VAL A 40 -3.28 -24.79 20.92
CA VAL A 40 -3.51 -24.91 22.37
C VAL A 40 -4.17 -26.27 22.66
N PRO A 41 -3.69 -27.05 23.65
CA PRO A 41 -2.63 -26.76 24.63
C PRO A 41 -1.23 -27.33 24.27
N ASN A 42 -1.02 -27.82 23.06
CA ASN A 42 0.24 -28.43 22.66
C ASN A 42 1.29 -27.39 22.21
N PHE A 43 2.20 -27.04 23.12
CA PHE A 43 3.29 -26.09 22.86
C PHE A 43 4.64 -26.75 22.53
N ASN A 44 4.69 -28.09 22.46
CA ASN A 44 5.95 -28.80 22.22
C ASN A 44 6.45 -28.64 20.78
N GLN A 45 5.52 -28.48 19.82
CA GLN A 45 5.83 -28.34 18.41
C GLN A 45 4.93 -27.28 17.76
N PRO A 46 5.51 -26.33 17.00
CA PRO A 46 4.71 -25.36 16.25
C PRO A 46 4.00 -26.05 15.07
N ILE A 47 2.74 -25.68 14.83
CA ILE A 47 1.94 -26.12 13.67
C ILE A 47 2.29 -25.34 12.40
N CYS A 48 2.77 -24.10 12.56
CA CYS A 48 3.27 -23.26 11.48
C CYS A 48 4.48 -22.48 11.98
N SER A 49 5.51 -22.37 11.13
CA SER A 49 6.74 -21.65 11.45
C SER A 49 7.19 -20.88 10.22
N LYS A 50 7.42 -19.58 10.38
CA LYS A 50 8.00 -18.72 9.33
C LYS A 50 9.20 -17.98 9.86
N ASN A 51 10.30 -18.04 9.12
CA ASN A 51 11.48 -17.24 9.40
C ASN A 51 11.47 -15.97 8.55
N PHE A 52 11.96 -14.88 9.13
CA PHE A 52 12.13 -13.59 8.50
C PHE A 52 13.59 -13.18 8.57
N PHE A 53 14.10 -12.69 7.45
CA PHE A 53 15.40 -12.03 7.39
C PHE A 53 15.14 -10.54 7.49
N LYS A 54 15.80 -9.83 8.41
CA LYS A 54 15.53 -8.42 8.71
C LYS A 54 14.09 -8.21 9.19
N ALA A 55 13.81 -8.59 10.43
CA ALA A 55 12.57 -8.22 11.12
C ALA A 55 12.84 -7.97 12.61
N GLU A 56 12.72 -6.73 13.02
CA GLU A 56 12.92 -6.29 14.41
C GLU A 56 11.61 -6.25 15.18
N ARG A 57 10.51 -5.95 14.48
CA ARG A 57 9.16 -5.89 15.03
C ARG A 57 8.21 -6.67 14.13
N CYS A 58 7.18 -7.25 14.73
CA CYS A 58 6.11 -7.89 13.99
C CYS A 58 4.74 -7.58 14.59
N GLN A 59 3.83 -7.08 13.76
CA GLN A 59 2.42 -6.97 14.10
C GLN A 59 1.69 -8.22 13.60
N LEU A 60 1.00 -8.87 14.54
CA LEU A 60 0.20 -10.06 14.30
C LEU A 60 -1.28 -9.65 14.23
N LYS A 61 -1.99 -10.11 13.19
CA LYS A 61 -3.45 -9.94 13.07
C LYS A 61 -4.10 -11.24 12.59
N TRP A 62 -4.84 -11.89 13.47
CA TRP A 62 -5.68 -13.04 13.13
C TRP A 62 -6.96 -12.64 12.38
N ASN A 63 -7.43 -13.49 11.49
CA ASN A 63 -8.79 -13.40 10.97
C ASN A 63 -9.81 -13.80 12.06
N SER A 64 -11.09 -13.45 11.89
CA SER A 64 -12.12 -13.68 12.91
C SER A 64 -12.38 -15.17 13.24
N LEU A 65 -12.04 -16.08 12.33
CA LEU A 65 -12.15 -17.54 12.53
C LEU A 65 -10.90 -18.16 13.18
N GLY A 66 -9.81 -17.41 13.31
CA GLY A 66 -8.52 -17.91 13.82
C GLY A 66 -7.81 -18.92 12.91
N THR A 67 -8.16 -18.97 11.63
CA THR A 67 -7.59 -19.91 10.65
C THR A 67 -6.44 -19.34 9.84
N ALA A 68 -6.28 -18.02 9.81
CA ALA A 68 -5.21 -17.35 9.09
C ALA A 68 -4.69 -16.14 9.88
N LEU A 69 -3.40 -15.88 9.73
CA LEU A 69 -2.66 -14.84 10.42
C LEU A 69 -1.92 -13.97 9.41
N LEU A 70 -2.11 -12.65 9.50
CA LEU A 70 -1.24 -11.68 8.86
C LEU A 70 -0.11 -11.33 9.83
N ALA A 71 1.13 -11.45 9.33
CA ALA A 71 2.33 -11.03 10.02
C ALA A 71 2.98 -9.88 9.24
N LEU A 72 2.87 -8.67 9.77
CA LEU A 72 3.53 -7.49 9.23
C LEU A 72 4.89 -7.36 9.94
N ALA A 73 5.94 -7.78 9.26
CA ALA A 73 7.32 -7.65 9.72
C ALA A 73 7.88 -6.27 9.32
N SER A 74 8.53 -5.59 10.25
CA SER A 74 9.21 -4.31 9.99
C SER A 74 10.63 -4.30 10.55
N THR A 75 11.49 -3.56 9.88
CA THR A 75 12.87 -3.26 10.32
C THR A 75 13.05 -1.76 10.31
N ASP A 76 13.51 -1.17 11.42
CA ASP A 76 13.57 0.28 11.58
C ASP A 76 14.81 0.88 10.89
N HIS A 77 15.87 0.10 10.69
CA HIS A 77 17.10 0.54 10.03
C HIS A 77 17.46 -0.34 8.84
N ASP A 78 17.29 0.21 7.64
CA ASP A 78 17.79 -0.41 6.42
C ASP A 78 19.32 -0.26 6.34
N THR A 79 20.04 -1.36 6.55
CA THR A 79 21.51 -1.42 6.44
C THR A 79 22.03 -1.01 5.06
N SER A 80 21.16 -0.95 4.04
CA SER A 80 21.51 -0.44 2.71
C SER A 80 21.42 1.08 2.56
N ASN A 81 20.99 1.81 3.61
CA ASN A 81 20.82 3.27 3.63
C ASN A 81 19.89 3.81 2.52
N LYS A 82 19.03 2.97 1.93
CA LYS A 82 18.13 3.38 0.84
C LYS A 82 16.84 3.99 1.35
N SER A 83 16.41 3.65 2.57
CA SER A 83 15.15 4.08 3.14
C SER A 83 15.30 4.56 4.59
N TYR A 84 14.88 5.80 4.86
CA TYR A 84 14.84 6.36 6.23
C TYR A 84 13.74 5.73 7.10
N TYR A 85 12.73 5.12 6.47
CA TYR A 85 11.57 4.49 7.12
C TYR A 85 11.71 2.97 7.25
N GLY A 86 12.88 2.42 6.89
CA GLY A 86 13.12 0.99 6.95
C GLY A 86 12.33 0.18 5.91
N GLU A 87 12.18 -1.11 6.17
CA GLU A 87 11.51 -2.07 5.27
C GLU A 87 10.33 -2.74 5.98
N THR A 88 9.17 -2.80 5.31
CA THR A 88 7.97 -3.51 5.79
C THR A 88 7.59 -4.63 4.83
N ASN A 89 7.41 -5.84 5.36
CA ASN A 89 7.02 -7.02 4.60
C ASN A 89 5.78 -7.66 5.22
N LEU A 90 4.76 -7.93 4.39
CA LEU A 90 3.54 -8.59 4.82
C LEU A 90 3.57 -10.07 4.43
N TYR A 91 3.26 -10.93 5.41
CA TYR A 91 3.16 -12.36 5.23
C TYR A 91 1.80 -12.86 5.66
N LEU A 92 1.32 -13.87 4.95
CA LEU A 92 0.06 -14.56 5.23
C LEU A 92 0.37 -16.00 5.61
N LEU A 93 -0.04 -16.39 6.83
CA LEU A 93 0.23 -17.69 7.43
C LEU A 93 -1.09 -18.42 7.69
N GLY A 94 -1.25 -19.62 7.17
CA GLY A 94 -2.36 -20.51 7.52
C GLY A 94 -2.04 -21.36 8.75
N ILE A 95 -3.00 -21.56 9.67
CA ILE A 95 -2.77 -22.34 10.90
C ILE A 95 -2.35 -23.79 10.64
N ALA A 96 -2.82 -24.38 9.53
CA ALA A 96 -2.53 -25.76 9.18
C ALA A 96 -1.21 -25.93 8.43
N GLY A 97 -0.39 -24.88 8.33
CA GLY A 97 0.79 -24.86 7.46
C GLY A 97 0.45 -24.98 5.98
N SER A 98 -0.81 -24.72 5.61
CA SER A 98 -1.31 -24.87 4.23
C SER A 98 -0.69 -23.87 3.25
N TYR A 99 -0.29 -22.71 3.75
CA TYR A 99 0.39 -21.66 3.00
C TYR A 99 1.10 -20.70 3.96
N ASP A 100 2.25 -20.20 3.52
CA ASP A 100 3.07 -19.22 4.22
C ASP A 100 3.67 -18.21 3.20
N SER A 101 2.81 -17.51 2.46
CA SER A 101 3.24 -16.62 1.37
C SER A 101 3.58 -15.22 1.86
N ARG A 102 4.57 -14.59 1.20
CA ARG A 102 4.72 -13.13 1.22
C ARG A 102 3.64 -12.55 0.31
N ILE A 103 3.00 -11.46 0.74
CA ILE A 103 2.04 -10.74 -0.09
C ILE A 103 2.80 -9.77 -0.99
N ASP A 104 2.64 -9.96 -2.29
CA ASP A 104 3.24 -9.10 -3.30
C ASP A 104 2.39 -7.83 -3.47
N LEU A 105 2.99 -6.68 -3.14
CA LEU A 105 2.37 -5.38 -3.22
C LEU A 105 2.84 -4.68 -4.49
N ARG A 106 1.92 -4.12 -5.29
CA ARG A 106 2.23 -3.53 -6.61
C ARG A 106 3.13 -2.30 -6.56
N LYS A 107 3.19 -1.65 -5.41
CA LYS A 107 3.93 -0.40 -5.18
C LYS A 107 4.87 -0.57 -4.02
N GLU A 108 6.06 -0.01 -4.21
CA GLU A 108 7.03 0.14 -3.15
C GLU A 108 6.60 1.24 -2.17
N GLY A 109 6.94 1.05 -0.90
CA GLY A 109 6.71 1.99 0.17
C GLY A 109 6.18 1.31 1.44
N PRO A 110 5.90 2.10 2.49
CA PRO A 110 5.43 1.57 3.75
C PRO A 110 4.02 1.02 3.65
N ILE A 111 3.71 0.06 4.51
CA ILE A 111 2.34 -0.40 4.75
C ILE A 111 1.74 0.47 5.87
N HIS A 112 0.68 1.20 5.54
CA HIS A 112 0.00 2.12 6.46
C HIS A 112 -1.03 1.40 7.34
N ASP A 113 -1.75 0.44 6.76
CA ASP A 113 -2.75 -0.34 7.48
C ASP A 113 -2.99 -1.72 6.84
N ILE A 114 -3.36 -2.68 7.67
CA ILE A 114 -3.76 -4.04 7.30
C ILE A 114 -5.02 -4.42 8.05
N THR A 115 -6.05 -4.93 7.38
CA THR A 115 -7.30 -5.26 8.07
C THR A 115 -7.99 -6.47 7.48
N TRP A 116 -8.42 -7.39 8.34
CA TRP A 116 -9.21 -8.53 7.95
C TRP A 116 -10.67 -8.14 7.77
N SER A 117 -11.31 -8.68 6.73
CA SER A 117 -12.75 -8.65 6.64
C SER A 117 -13.37 -9.46 7.77
N PRO A 118 -14.47 -9.00 8.39
CA PRO A 118 -15.22 -9.75 9.40
C PRO A 118 -15.65 -11.14 8.92
N SER A 119 -15.79 -11.33 7.60
CA SER A 119 -16.07 -12.62 6.96
C SER A 119 -14.92 -13.63 7.00
N ALA A 120 -13.71 -13.22 7.39
CA ALA A 120 -12.47 -13.99 7.38
C ALA A 120 -11.99 -14.53 6.02
N ARG A 121 -12.65 -14.12 4.91
CA ARG A 121 -12.36 -14.63 3.55
C ARG A 121 -11.44 -13.74 2.72
N GLU A 122 -11.19 -12.52 3.19
CA GLU A 122 -10.43 -11.50 2.47
C GLU A 122 -9.80 -10.54 3.49
N PHE A 123 -8.77 -9.83 3.07
CA PHE A 123 -8.16 -8.75 3.83
C PHE A 123 -7.82 -7.59 2.90
N ALA A 124 -7.59 -6.42 3.48
CA ALA A 124 -7.18 -5.24 2.74
C ALA A 124 -5.87 -4.69 3.28
N VAL A 125 -5.07 -4.11 2.39
CA VAL A 125 -3.78 -3.52 2.68
C VAL A 125 -3.74 -2.13 2.07
N SER A 126 -3.40 -1.12 2.86
CA SER A 126 -3.10 0.24 2.38
C SER A 126 -1.59 0.43 2.41
N TYR A 127 -0.97 0.65 1.26
CA TYR A 127 0.49 0.66 1.14
C TYR A 127 1.00 1.65 0.09
N GLY A 128 2.32 1.85 0.10
CA GLY A 128 3.03 2.72 -0.83
C GLY A 128 3.23 4.13 -0.29
N TYR A 129 4.13 4.89 -0.93
CA TYR A 129 4.30 6.30 -0.63
C TYR A 129 3.02 7.08 -0.93
N MET A 130 2.69 8.04 -0.08
CA MET A 130 1.48 8.85 -0.25
C MET A 130 1.52 9.62 -1.59
N PRO A 131 0.45 9.59 -2.42
CA PRO A 131 -0.83 8.92 -2.20
C PRO A 131 -0.76 7.38 -2.28
N SER A 132 -1.27 6.72 -1.24
CA SER A 132 -1.22 5.26 -1.08
C SER A 132 -2.22 4.56 -2.00
N GLU A 133 -1.97 3.27 -2.22
CA GLU A 133 -2.89 2.35 -2.88
C GLU A 133 -3.54 1.44 -1.83
N THR A 134 -4.84 1.19 -1.97
CA THR A 134 -5.57 0.24 -1.12
C THR A 134 -6.02 -0.93 -1.97
N THR A 135 -5.50 -2.11 -1.66
CA THR A 135 -5.74 -3.35 -2.39
C THR A 135 -6.40 -4.38 -1.49
N PHE A 136 -7.36 -5.10 -2.06
CA PHE A 136 -8.10 -6.18 -1.43
C PHE A 136 -7.57 -7.52 -1.93
N PHE A 137 -7.31 -8.43 -1.01
CA PHE A 137 -6.78 -9.76 -1.28
C PHE A 137 -7.71 -10.84 -0.72
N ASP A 138 -7.77 -11.99 -1.39
CA ASP A 138 -8.48 -13.15 -0.88
C ASP A 138 -7.74 -13.80 0.30
N SER A 139 -8.34 -14.81 0.92
CA SER A 139 -7.72 -15.55 2.04
C SER A 139 -6.45 -16.33 1.68
N ARG A 140 -6.06 -16.36 0.41
CA ARG A 140 -4.83 -17.00 -0.10
C ARG A 140 -3.77 -15.97 -0.53
N GLY A 141 -4.10 -14.68 -0.48
CA GLY A 141 -3.20 -13.59 -0.87
C GLY A 141 -3.28 -13.21 -2.36
N ASN A 142 -4.26 -13.69 -3.11
CA ASN A 142 -4.48 -13.24 -4.49
C ASN A 142 -5.24 -11.91 -4.49
N GLU A 143 -4.85 -10.99 -5.37
CA GLU A 143 -5.52 -9.71 -5.52
C GLU A 143 -6.94 -9.87 -6.10
N ILE A 144 -7.90 -9.23 -5.44
CA ILE A 144 -9.31 -9.16 -5.87
C ILE A 144 -9.57 -7.83 -6.59
N HIS A 145 -9.17 -6.72 -5.98
CA HIS A 145 -9.44 -5.37 -6.47
C HIS A 145 -8.50 -4.35 -5.84
N SER A 146 -8.17 -3.30 -6.57
CA SER A 146 -7.37 -2.16 -6.10
C SER A 146 -8.14 -0.86 -6.33
N LEU A 147 -8.23 -0.03 -5.29
CA LEU A 147 -8.87 1.28 -5.37
C LEU A 147 -7.95 2.32 -6.01
N PRO A 148 -8.50 3.40 -6.58
CA PRO A 148 -7.70 4.53 -7.01
C PRO A 148 -6.82 5.07 -5.89
N THR A 149 -5.61 5.49 -6.23
CA THR A 149 -4.65 5.99 -5.25
C THR A 149 -5.15 7.29 -4.63
N ALA A 150 -5.09 7.38 -3.32
CA ALA A 150 -5.56 8.53 -2.56
C ALA A 150 -4.73 8.66 -1.27
N PRO A 151 -4.66 9.86 -0.66
CA PRO A 151 -4.00 10.03 0.63
C PRO A 151 -4.81 9.33 1.73
N ARG A 152 -4.57 8.03 1.95
CA ARG A 152 -5.33 7.16 2.85
C ARG A 152 -4.40 6.28 3.69
N ASN A 153 -4.72 6.08 4.96
CA ASN A 153 -3.91 5.30 5.91
C ASN A 153 -4.75 4.48 6.88
N THR A 154 -6.06 4.36 6.67
CA THR A 154 -6.95 3.64 7.57
C THR A 154 -7.99 2.91 6.75
N ILE A 155 -8.17 1.61 7.02
CA ILE A 155 -9.18 0.77 6.39
C ILE A 155 -10.05 0.13 7.47
N LEU A 156 -11.36 0.30 7.38
CA LEU A 156 -12.31 -0.27 8.34
C LEU A 156 -13.49 -0.92 7.62
N TYR A 157 -13.65 -2.23 7.82
CA TYR A 157 -14.83 -2.94 7.37
C TYR A 157 -16.03 -2.68 8.28
N SER A 158 -17.21 -2.54 7.68
CA SER A 158 -18.48 -2.65 8.40
C SER A 158 -18.63 -4.05 9.01
N PRO A 159 -19.36 -4.22 10.14
CA PRO A 159 -19.45 -5.51 10.85
C PRO A 159 -19.94 -6.69 9.99
N HIS A 160 -20.81 -6.45 9.01
CA HIS A 160 -21.30 -7.48 8.08
C HIS A 160 -20.50 -7.57 6.77
N ALA A 161 -19.36 -6.88 6.66
CA ALA A 161 -18.49 -6.83 5.48
C ALA A 161 -19.21 -6.41 4.17
N LYS A 162 -20.31 -5.65 4.27
CA LYS A 162 -20.97 -5.06 3.09
C LYS A 162 -20.22 -3.82 2.61
N PHE A 163 -19.98 -2.91 3.54
CA PHE A 163 -19.22 -1.68 3.28
C PHE A 163 -17.80 -1.80 3.81
N VAL A 164 -16.90 -1.11 3.14
CA VAL A 164 -15.55 -0.82 3.61
C VAL A 164 -15.31 0.67 3.52
N LEU A 165 -14.75 1.22 4.59
CA LEU A 165 -14.35 2.61 4.68
C LEU A 165 -12.84 2.69 4.51
N VAL A 166 -12.40 3.63 3.69
CA VAL A 166 -10.98 3.97 3.51
C VAL A 166 -10.81 5.45 3.79
N ALA A 167 -9.95 5.78 4.74
CA ALA A 167 -9.80 7.15 5.24
C ALA A 167 -8.33 7.57 5.38
N GLY A 168 -8.11 8.88 5.37
CA GLY A 168 -6.81 9.49 5.65
C GLY A 168 -6.86 10.33 6.91
N PHE A 169 -6.40 9.79 8.05
CA PHE A 169 -6.41 10.46 9.35
C PHE A 169 -5.01 10.88 9.82
N GLY A 170 -4.95 11.60 10.95
CA GLY A 170 -3.70 12.15 11.49
C GLY A 170 -3.24 13.38 10.71
N ASN A 171 -2.10 13.28 10.02
CA ASN A 171 -1.53 14.41 9.24
C ASN A 171 -2.21 14.60 7.88
N LEU A 172 -3.20 13.79 7.55
CA LEU A 172 -3.98 13.87 6.32
C LEU A 172 -5.26 14.67 6.56
N GLN A 173 -5.93 15.08 5.49
CA GLN A 173 -7.09 15.99 5.54
C GLN A 173 -8.32 15.44 6.28
N GLY A 174 -8.36 14.14 6.61
CA GLY A 174 -9.52 13.51 7.24
C GLY A 174 -10.60 13.10 6.24
N THR A 175 -10.28 13.00 4.94
CA THR A 175 -11.25 12.51 3.95
C THR A 175 -11.53 11.03 4.18
N VAL A 176 -12.82 10.68 4.12
CA VAL A 176 -13.37 9.35 4.32
C VAL A 176 -14.16 8.97 3.08
N ASP A 177 -13.80 7.84 2.46
CA ASP A 177 -14.55 7.24 1.37
C ASP A 177 -15.19 5.93 1.85
N VAL A 178 -16.47 5.74 1.55
CA VAL A 178 -17.20 4.50 1.83
C VAL A 178 -17.48 3.79 0.51
N TYR A 179 -17.16 2.51 0.44
CA TYR A 179 -17.34 1.68 -0.76
C TYR A 179 -18.26 0.49 -0.45
N ASP A 180 -19.13 0.14 -1.40
CA ASP A 180 -19.95 -1.08 -1.35
C ASP A 180 -19.17 -2.23 -2.00
N ARG A 181 -18.72 -3.17 -1.17
CA ARG A 181 -17.95 -4.34 -1.60
C ARG A 181 -18.80 -5.30 -2.44
N GLN A 182 -20.09 -5.46 -2.11
CA GLN A 182 -21.00 -6.36 -2.83
C GLN A 182 -21.32 -5.81 -4.22
N ASN A 183 -21.29 -4.48 -4.39
CA ASN A 183 -21.44 -3.81 -5.67
C ASN A 183 -20.09 -3.44 -6.30
N LYS A 184 -19.18 -4.42 -6.41
CA LYS A 184 -17.86 -4.28 -7.08
C LYS A 184 -17.05 -3.06 -6.61
N PHE A 185 -17.05 -2.80 -5.31
CA PHE A 185 -16.36 -1.64 -4.71
C PHE A 185 -16.83 -0.28 -5.28
N ALA A 186 -18.11 -0.16 -5.63
CA ALA A 186 -18.68 1.12 -6.01
C ALA A 186 -18.59 2.11 -4.83
N LYS A 187 -18.09 3.32 -5.10
CA LYS A 187 -18.04 4.39 -4.10
C LYS A 187 -19.47 4.83 -3.76
N VAL A 188 -19.84 4.72 -2.48
CA VAL A 188 -21.14 5.14 -1.95
C VAL A 188 -21.12 6.64 -1.66
N VAL A 189 -20.09 7.11 -0.95
CA VAL A 189 -19.98 8.51 -0.55
C VAL A 189 -18.52 8.87 -0.25
N SER A 190 -18.22 10.16 -0.34
CA SER A 190 -17.03 10.79 0.20
C SER A 190 -17.43 11.92 1.14
N PHE A 191 -16.85 12.00 2.34
CA PHE A 191 -17.06 13.09 3.28
C PHE A 191 -15.77 13.41 4.05
N GLU A 192 -15.77 14.54 4.76
CA GLU A 192 -14.59 15.03 5.48
C GLU A 192 -14.81 14.99 7.00
N ALA A 193 -13.95 14.24 7.67
CA ALA A 193 -13.86 14.12 9.12
C ALA A 193 -12.44 14.47 9.57
N SER A 194 -12.11 15.76 9.43
CA SER A 194 -10.84 16.32 9.88
C SER A 194 -10.59 16.09 11.38
N ASN A 195 -9.31 16.04 11.77
CA ASN A 195 -8.84 15.88 13.15
C ASN A 195 -9.28 14.58 13.85
N THR A 196 -9.82 13.61 13.10
CA THR A 196 -10.25 12.32 13.66
C THR A 196 -9.05 11.52 14.20
N SER A 197 -9.14 11.14 15.47
CA SER A 197 -8.21 10.21 16.13
C SER A 197 -8.81 8.82 16.33
N VAL A 198 -10.13 8.72 16.43
CA VAL A 198 -10.88 7.45 16.60
C VAL A 198 -11.94 7.36 15.52
N CYS A 199 -11.98 6.24 14.80
CA CYS A 199 -12.99 5.95 13.78
C CYS A 199 -13.50 4.52 13.96
N GLU A 200 -14.81 4.34 14.11
CA GLU A 200 -15.42 3.03 14.33
C GLU A 200 -16.77 2.90 13.63
N TRP A 201 -17.03 1.73 13.07
CA TRP A 201 -18.38 1.38 12.63
C TRP A 201 -19.26 1.03 13.82
N SER A 202 -20.52 1.49 13.78
CA SER A 202 -21.56 1.00 14.69
C SER A 202 -21.75 -0.51 14.53
N PRO A 203 -22.13 -1.25 15.59
CA PRO A 203 -22.38 -2.69 15.53
C PRO A 203 -23.41 -3.11 14.48
N CYS A 204 -24.36 -2.22 14.17
CA CYS A 204 -25.40 -2.44 13.17
C CYS A 204 -24.97 -2.14 11.73
N GLY A 205 -23.75 -1.62 11.52
CA GLY A 205 -23.17 -1.30 10.22
C GLY A 205 -23.77 -0.11 9.47
N ARG A 206 -24.67 0.67 10.09
CA ARG A 206 -25.37 1.80 9.45
C ARG A 206 -24.73 3.16 9.73
N PHE A 207 -24.05 3.28 10.87
CA PHE A 207 -23.43 4.51 11.33
C PHE A 207 -21.91 4.36 11.48
N ILE A 208 -21.21 5.46 11.32
CA ILE A 208 -19.77 5.61 11.49
C ILE A 208 -19.56 6.67 12.57
N LEU A 209 -18.82 6.32 13.61
CA LEU A 209 -18.35 7.24 14.64
C LEU A 209 -16.98 7.76 14.23
N THR A 210 -16.80 9.08 14.27
CA THR A 210 -15.49 9.73 14.24
C THR A 210 -15.35 10.62 15.45
N ALA A 211 -14.22 10.60 16.13
CA ALA A 211 -13.97 11.46 17.27
C ALA A 211 -12.55 12.01 17.29
N THR A 212 -12.41 13.17 17.91
CA THR A 212 -11.15 13.82 18.23
C THR A 212 -10.94 13.70 19.73
N THR A 213 -9.84 13.07 20.14
CA THR A 213 -9.57 12.74 21.54
C THR A 213 -8.27 13.35 22.06
N SER A 214 -8.29 13.75 23.34
CA SER A 214 -7.14 14.14 24.14
C SER A 214 -6.44 12.90 24.74
N PRO A 215 -5.12 12.94 24.97
CA PRO A 215 -4.22 14.10 24.82
C PRO A 215 -3.64 14.26 23.42
N ARG A 216 -4.00 13.40 22.45
CA ARG A 216 -3.42 13.41 21.10
C ARG A 216 -3.65 14.74 20.39
N LEU A 217 -4.89 15.23 20.41
CA LEU A 217 -5.25 16.57 19.99
C LEU A 217 -5.99 17.25 21.14
N ARG A 218 -5.58 18.47 21.50
CA ARG A 218 -6.18 19.27 22.60
C ARG A 218 -7.21 20.29 22.12
N VAL A 219 -7.46 20.33 20.81
CA VAL A 219 -8.43 21.21 20.15
C VAL A 219 -9.49 20.36 19.46
N ASP A 220 -10.66 20.94 19.21
CA ASP A 220 -11.80 20.30 18.53
C ASP A 220 -12.21 18.94 19.10
N ASN A 221 -12.05 18.74 20.41
CA ASN A 221 -12.41 17.50 21.08
C ASN A 221 -13.92 17.29 20.99
N GLY A 222 -14.32 16.09 20.60
CA GLY A 222 -15.71 15.88 20.23
C GLY A 222 -15.94 14.59 19.48
N LEU A 223 -17.22 14.27 19.29
CA LEU A 223 -17.68 13.14 18.51
C LEU A 223 -18.61 13.61 17.40
N LYS A 224 -18.57 12.90 16.27
CA LYS A 224 -19.48 13.03 15.13
C LYS A 224 -19.95 11.63 14.74
N ILE A 225 -21.26 11.48 14.56
CA ILE A 225 -21.88 10.25 14.08
C ILE A 225 -22.42 10.53 12.69
N TRP A 226 -21.89 9.79 11.72
CA TRP A 226 -22.27 9.85 10.32
C TRP A 226 -23.13 8.63 10.00
N HIS A 227 -24.13 8.80 9.17
CA HIS A 227 -24.75 7.68 8.49
C HIS A 227 -23.81 7.19 7.37
N ALA A 228 -23.87 5.91 6.99
CA ALA A 228 -23.01 5.34 5.95
C ALA A 228 -23.20 5.98 4.56
N THR A 229 -24.29 6.73 4.35
CA THR A 229 -24.48 7.61 3.18
C THR A 229 -23.71 8.93 3.25
N GLY A 230 -22.94 9.17 4.32
CA GLY A 230 -22.13 10.37 4.56
C GLY A 230 -22.89 11.54 5.19
N LYS A 231 -24.19 11.41 5.46
CA LYS A 231 -24.96 12.42 6.18
C LYS A 231 -24.52 12.47 7.64
N LEU A 232 -24.14 13.65 8.15
CA LEU A 232 -23.91 13.86 9.58
C LEU A 232 -25.25 13.77 10.32
N ILE A 233 -25.32 12.95 11.36
CA ILE A 233 -26.56 12.69 12.12
C ILE A 233 -26.50 13.32 13.50
N TYR A 234 -25.37 13.17 14.20
CA TYR A 234 -25.20 13.69 15.54
C TYR A 234 -23.79 14.21 15.71
N MET A 235 -23.63 15.20 16.57
CA MET A 235 -22.32 15.61 17.04
C MET A 235 -22.40 16.21 18.43
N LYS A 236 -21.29 16.13 19.15
CA LYS A 236 -21.14 16.78 20.45
C LYS A 236 -19.69 17.15 20.68
N GLU A 237 -19.47 18.41 21.03
CA GLU A 237 -18.17 18.93 21.41
C GLU A 237 -17.94 18.72 22.91
N TYR A 238 -16.70 18.47 23.27
CA TYR A 238 -16.24 18.33 24.64
C TYR A 238 -15.00 19.18 24.82
N GLN A 239 -14.80 19.71 26.03
CA GLN A 239 -13.54 20.40 26.34
C GLN A 239 -12.35 19.44 26.24
N GLU A 240 -12.51 18.25 26.82
CA GLU A 240 -11.56 17.15 26.72
C GLU A 240 -12.33 15.84 26.56
N LEU A 241 -12.01 15.07 25.52
CA LEU A 241 -12.57 13.74 25.29
C LEU A 241 -11.45 12.72 25.32
N TYR A 242 -11.41 11.88 26.35
CA TYR A 242 -10.30 10.92 26.52
C TYR A 242 -10.50 9.62 25.73
N SER A 243 -11.73 9.10 25.70
CA SER A 243 -12.06 7.85 25.04
C SER A 243 -13.54 7.84 24.64
N ILE A 244 -13.84 7.11 23.58
CA ILE A 244 -15.19 6.87 23.09
C ILE A 244 -15.19 5.58 22.29
N GLY A 245 -16.30 4.86 22.32
CA GLY A 245 -16.51 3.69 21.49
C GLY A 245 -17.98 3.29 21.49
N TRP A 246 -18.36 2.45 20.54
CA TRP A 246 -19.70 1.85 20.56
C TRP A 246 -19.80 0.83 21.68
N LYS A 247 -20.97 0.75 22.32
CA LYS A 247 -21.27 -0.38 23.21
C LYS A 247 -21.18 -1.68 22.39
N PRO A 248 -20.31 -2.64 22.74
CA PRO A 248 -20.20 -3.89 22.01
C PRO A 248 -21.52 -4.65 22.02
N GLN A 249 -21.92 -5.15 20.85
CA GLN A 249 -23.12 -5.95 20.69
C GLN A 249 -22.83 -7.12 19.74
N PRO A 250 -23.46 -8.29 19.96
CA PRO A 250 -23.23 -9.45 19.11
C PRO A 250 -23.71 -9.16 17.69
N LEU A 251 -22.96 -9.63 16.69
CA LEU A 251 -23.29 -9.43 15.28
C LEU A 251 -24.65 -10.04 14.91
N GLU A 252 -25.01 -11.13 15.59
CA GLU A 252 -26.27 -11.88 15.44
C GLU A 252 -27.50 -11.05 15.83
N ALA A 253 -27.34 -10.01 16.67
CA ALA A 253 -28.43 -9.10 17.01
C ALA A 253 -28.81 -8.18 15.84
N PHE A 254 -28.00 -8.13 14.77
CA PHE A 254 -28.24 -7.30 13.61
C PHE A 254 -28.36 -8.14 12.34
N PRO A 255 -29.48 -8.03 11.59
CA PRO A 255 -29.58 -8.68 10.31
C PRO A 255 -28.59 -8.08 9.31
N GLN A 256 -28.07 -8.93 8.42
CA GLN A 256 -27.19 -8.48 7.34
C GLN A 256 -27.90 -7.41 6.50
N LEU A 257 -27.26 -6.26 6.35
CA LEU A 257 -27.74 -5.18 5.50
C LEU A 257 -27.76 -5.65 4.04
N LYS A 258 -28.93 -5.72 3.40
CA LYS A 258 -29.04 -5.93 1.94
C LYS A 258 -28.89 -4.61 1.20
N THR A 259 -29.64 -3.62 1.64
CA THR A 259 -29.63 -2.24 1.12
C THR A 259 -29.41 -1.30 2.29
N LEU A 260 -28.77 -0.16 2.02
CA LEU A 260 -28.63 0.90 3.00
C LEU A 260 -29.92 1.73 3.00
N GLU A 261 -30.62 1.73 4.12
CA GLU A 261 -31.81 2.56 4.33
C GLU A 261 -31.47 4.06 4.18
N PRO A 262 -32.45 4.91 3.84
CA PRO A 262 -32.26 6.35 3.85
C PRO A 262 -31.78 6.85 5.21
N ALA A 263 -30.89 7.84 5.20
CA ALA A 263 -30.35 8.40 6.42
C ALA A 263 -31.46 9.02 7.29
N PRO A 264 -31.47 8.76 8.61
CA PRO A 264 -32.48 9.34 9.49
C PRO A 264 -32.40 10.86 9.55
N GLU A 265 -33.40 11.48 10.16
CA GLU A 265 -33.36 12.92 10.43
C GLU A 265 -32.17 13.27 11.32
N ALA A 266 -31.51 14.39 11.01
CA ALA A 266 -30.36 14.85 11.79
C ALA A 266 -30.84 15.37 13.16
N HIS A 267 -30.07 15.07 14.20
CA HIS A 267 -30.31 15.59 15.54
C HIS A 267 -30.14 17.11 15.58
N GLU A 268 -30.77 17.77 16.55
CA GLU A 268 -30.74 19.23 16.75
C GLU A 268 -29.31 19.79 16.75
N SER A 269 -28.40 19.14 17.48
CA SER A 269 -26.96 19.47 17.51
C SER A 269 -26.33 19.60 16.12
N THR A 270 -26.71 18.73 15.18
CA THR A 270 -26.19 18.76 13.81
C THR A 270 -26.87 19.84 12.98
N LYS A 271 -28.17 20.06 13.17
CA LYS A 271 -28.89 21.14 12.49
C LYS A 271 -28.30 22.50 12.87
N GLU A 272 -28.08 22.75 14.16
CA GLU A 272 -27.44 23.96 14.68
C GLU A 272 -26.02 24.16 14.13
N PHE A 273 -25.21 23.10 14.15
CA PHE A 273 -23.85 23.14 13.64
C PHE A 273 -23.80 23.51 12.15
N LEU A 274 -24.64 22.85 11.33
CA LEU A 274 -24.71 23.13 9.90
C LEU A 274 -25.21 24.55 9.62
N ALA A 275 -26.21 25.02 10.38
CA ALA A 275 -26.69 26.40 10.30
C ALA A 275 -25.56 27.40 10.63
N LYS A 276 -24.84 27.20 11.74
CA LYS A 276 -23.70 28.03 12.14
C LYS A 276 -22.59 28.02 11.08
N ARG A 277 -22.25 26.85 10.54
CA ARG A 277 -21.25 26.72 9.47
C ARG A 277 -21.67 27.45 8.20
N SER A 278 -22.94 27.34 7.81
CA SER A 278 -23.48 28.04 6.64
C SER A 278 -23.47 29.56 6.82
N ALA A 279 -23.80 30.06 8.03
CA ALA A 279 -23.77 31.47 8.36
C ALA A 279 -22.34 32.03 8.30
N LEU A 280 -21.35 31.29 8.82
CA LEU A 280 -19.93 31.65 8.74
C LEU A 280 -19.42 31.67 7.30
N ALA A 281 -19.79 30.69 6.48
CA ALA A 281 -19.41 30.65 5.07
C ALA A 281 -20.00 31.85 4.29
N ASN A 282 -21.27 32.17 4.53
CA ASN A 282 -21.95 33.33 3.93
C ASN A 282 -21.34 34.66 4.39
N ALA A 283 -20.89 34.75 5.65
CA ALA A 283 -20.20 35.94 6.15
C ALA A 283 -18.78 36.08 5.56
N ALA A 284 -18.08 34.96 5.33
CA ALA A 284 -16.75 34.96 4.70
C ALA A 284 -16.82 35.38 3.22
N GLY A 285 -17.81 34.90 2.47
CA GLY A 285 -18.03 35.28 1.07
C GLY A 285 -18.38 36.76 0.85
N LYS A 286 -18.81 37.48 1.90
CA LYS A 286 -19.14 38.92 1.85
C LYS A 286 -17.98 39.85 2.20
N LYS A 287 -16.83 39.34 2.69
CA LYS A 287 -15.65 40.17 2.93
C LYS A 287 -14.89 40.32 1.61
N PRO A 288 -14.68 41.55 1.08
CA PRO A 288 -13.85 41.72 -0.11
C PRO A 288 -12.46 41.18 0.18
N ALA A 289 -11.92 40.35 -0.73
CA ALA A 289 -10.57 39.83 -0.63
C ALA A 289 -9.57 40.99 -0.68
N GLY A 290 -9.23 41.52 0.49
CA GLY A 290 -8.26 42.60 0.60
C GLY A 290 -6.89 42.09 0.15
N ALA A 291 -6.35 42.69 -0.92
CA ALA A 291 -5.00 42.41 -1.39
C ALA A 291 -4.02 42.48 -0.21
N TYR A 292 -3.28 41.39 0.01
CA TYR A 292 -2.32 41.27 1.10
C TYR A 292 -1.30 42.40 1.03
N ARG A 293 -1.30 43.30 2.02
CA ARG A 293 -0.30 44.35 2.15
C ARG A 293 0.83 43.87 3.06
N PRO A 294 2.04 43.63 2.54
CA PRO A 294 3.15 43.19 3.34
C PRO A 294 3.51 44.24 4.42
N PRO A 295 4.07 43.80 5.57
CA PRO A 295 4.26 44.64 6.76
C PRO A 295 5.03 45.95 6.50
N HIS A 296 5.97 45.95 5.56
CA HIS A 296 6.79 47.10 5.21
C HIS A 296 6.05 48.23 4.48
N ALA A 297 4.80 47.99 4.03
CA ALA A 297 3.99 48.97 3.30
C ALA A 297 2.85 49.58 4.14
N ARG A 298 2.81 49.33 5.46
CA ARG A 298 1.89 50.02 6.37
C ARG A 298 2.55 51.32 6.85
N GLY A 299 2.26 52.44 6.18
CA GLY A 299 2.59 53.77 6.70
C GLY A 299 3.01 54.81 5.67
N THR A 300 3.35 54.42 4.45
CA THR A 300 3.68 55.36 3.37
C THR A 300 2.46 55.63 2.49
N SER A 301 1.88 56.82 2.64
CA SER A 301 0.91 57.36 1.68
C SER A 301 1.63 57.72 0.39
N MET A 302 1.43 56.94 -0.66
CA MET A 302 1.87 57.30 -2.01
C MET A 302 0.78 56.90 -3.02
N THR A 303 0.53 57.83 -3.94
CA THR A 303 -0.45 57.79 -5.03
C THR A 303 -0.35 56.50 -5.89
N PRO A 304 -1.45 56.07 -6.55
CA PRO A 304 -1.52 54.77 -7.18
C PRO A 304 -0.57 54.70 -8.37
N THR A 305 0.52 53.94 -8.24
CA THR A 305 1.37 53.59 -9.37
C THR A 305 0.79 52.35 -10.06
N SER A 306 0.56 52.48 -11.35
CA SER A 306 0.17 51.42 -12.26
C SER A 306 1.13 50.22 -12.17
N SER A 307 0.57 49.01 -12.33
CA SER A 307 1.33 47.77 -12.28
C SER A 307 2.49 47.77 -13.28
N LEU A 308 3.63 47.20 -12.89
CA LEU A 308 4.85 47.05 -13.71
C LEU A 308 4.57 46.48 -15.12
N TYR A 309 3.56 45.63 -15.25
CA TYR A 309 3.08 45.05 -16.51
C TYR A 309 2.60 46.09 -17.52
N GLN A 310 1.99 47.17 -17.04
CA GLN A 310 1.45 48.25 -17.88
C GLN A 310 2.57 49.15 -18.43
N LYS A 311 3.68 49.26 -17.68
CA LYS A 311 4.87 50.04 -18.05
C LYS A 311 5.78 49.29 -19.03
N GLU A 312 5.77 47.96 -18.99
CA GLU A 312 6.46 47.11 -19.97
C GLU A 312 5.77 47.09 -21.34
N MET A 313 4.42 47.13 -21.38
CA MET A 313 3.69 47.24 -22.65
C MET A 313 3.88 48.58 -23.36
N GLU A 314 3.98 49.70 -22.62
CA GLU A 314 4.23 51.03 -23.21
C GLU A 314 5.62 51.15 -23.82
N ASN A 315 6.64 50.53 -23.21
CA ASN A 315 8.01 50.54 -23.74
C ASN A 315 8.16 49.72 -25.03
N ASN A 316 7.30 48.72 -25.25
CA ASN A 316 7.36 47.83 -26.41
C ASN A 316 6.64 48.39 -27.66
N MET A 317 5.96 49.55 -27.54
CA MET A 317 5.23 50.23 -28.61
C MET A 317 5.99 51.42 -29.23
N ARG A 318 7.25 51.68 -28.83
CA ARG A 318 8.03 52.86 -29.27
C ARG A 318 9.24 52.59 -30.17
N ALA A 319 9.46 51.37 -30.65
CA ALA A 319 10.57 51.08 -31.58
C ALA A 319 10.08 50.28 -32.81
N GLY A 320 9.73 51.01 -33.87
CA GLY A 320 9.44 50.44 -35.19
C GLY A 320 10.66 50.48 -36.13
N THR A 321 11.16 49.28 -36.48
CA THR A 321 11.87 48.89 -37.73
C THR A 321 13.33 49.34 -37.98
N PRO A 322 14.12 48.67 -38.87
CA PRO A 322 14.45 47.23 -38.96
C PRO A 322 15.98 46.93 -39.12
N THR A 323 16.35 45.64 -39.00
CA THR A 323 17.70 44.99 -38.91
C THR A 323 18.65 45.09 -40.16
N PRO A 324 19.94 44.69 -40.06
CA PRO A 324 20.34 43.35 -40.55
C PRO A 324 21.45 42.60 -39.71
N PRO A 325 21.77 41.32 -40.01
CA PRO A 325 22.47 40.34 -39.13
C PRO A 325 23.94 40.05 -39.58
N PRO A 326 24.60 38.91 -39.25
CA PRO A 326 25.40 38.64 -38.04
C PRO A 326 26.90 38.34 -38.30
N GLY A 327 27.77 38.71 -37.33
CA GLY A 327 29.09 38.07 -37.06
C GLY A 327 30.35 38.76 -37.62
N LEU A 328 31.18 39.36 -36.74
CA LEU A 328 32.66 39.27 -36.71
C LEU A 328 33.27 40.09 -35.53
N THR A 329 34.10 39.40 -34.73
CA THR A 329 35.29 39.80 -33.95
C THR A 329 35.62 41.25 -33.50
N ARG A 330 35.97 41.33 -32.20
CA ARG A 330 37.24 41.83 -31.60
C ARG A 330 37.35 43.29 -31.08
N ASN A 331 37.73 43.33 -29.79
CA ASN A 331 38.50 44.31 -28.99
C ASN A 331 38.19 45.81 -29.08
N GLY A 332 37.96 46.39 -27.89
CA GLY A 332 38.74 47.56 -27.47
C GLY A 332 38.01 48.62 -26.65
N ILE A 333 38.44 48.74 -25.39
CA ILE A 333 38.63 50.00 -24.65
C ILE A 333 37.41 50.57 -23.88
N ASN A 334 37.38 50.20 -22.59
CA ASN A 334 36.91 50.98 -21.42
C ASN A 334 37.48 52.43 -21.42
N PRO A 335 36.87 53.45 -20.76
CA PRO A 335 36.65 53.40 -19.30
C PRO A 335 35.51 54.28 -18.70
N ALA A 336 34.81 53.74 -17.70
CA ALA A 336 34.33 54.53 -16.56
C ALA A 336 34.10 53.62 -15.34
N SER A 337 34.88 53.91 -14.30
CA SER A 337 34.81 53.42 -12.92
C SER A 337 33.38 53.45 -12.34
N GLY A 338 32.94 52.61 -11.41
CA GLY A 338 33.63 51.82 -10.39
C GLY A 338 33.04 52.19 -9.02
N ARG A 339 32.37 51.23 -8.33
CA ARG A 339 32.30 51.08 -6.86
C ARG A 339 31.38 49.91 -6.46
N ALA A 340 31.99 48.76 -6.18
CA ALA A 340 31.40 47.69 -5.38
C ALA A 340 31.84 47.86 -3.91
N ARG A 341 30.92 47.67 -2.96
CA ARG A 341 31.18 47.74 -1.52
C ARG A 341 31.83 46.44 -1.03
N VAL A 342 32.93 46.55 -0.28
CA VAL A 342 33.58 45.46 0.47
C VAL A 342 33.52 45.78 1.96
N VAL A 343 33.24 44.77 2.78
CA VAL A 343 33.23 44.81 4.24
C VAL A 343 34.63 44.46 4.78
N PRO A 344 35.26 45.26 5.66
CA PRO A 344 36.61 45.00 6.18
C PRO A 344 36.67 43.80 7.15
N GLY A 345 37.62 42.88 6.96
CA GLY A 345 38.02 41.87 7.97
C GLY A 345 38.03 40.38 7.58
N ALA A 346 37.77 40.01 6.32
CA ALA A 346 37.76 38.61 5.89
C ALA A 346 38.92 38.28 4.91
N ALA A 347 39.61 37.17 5.13
CA ALA A 347 40.67 36.66 4.24
C ALA A 347 40.09 36.17 2.88
N PRO A 348 40.87 36.24 1.78
CA PRO A 348 40.35 35.97 0.43
C PRO A 348 39.97 34.49 0.23
N PRO A 349 38.90 34.20 -0.52
CA PRO A 349 38.44 32.84 -0.76
C PRO A 349 39.37 32.11 -1.75
N GLN A 350 39.91 30.97 -1.33
CA GLN A 350 40.56 30.00 -2.22
C GLN A 350 39.50 29.25 -3.03
N GLU A 351 39.61 29.26 -4.35
CA GLU A 351 38.84 28.39 -5.25
C GLU A 351 39.19 26.92 -4.96
N LYS A 352 38.24 26.18 -4.35
CA LYS A 352 38.30 24.72 -4.26
C LYS A 352 37.35 24.13 -5.29
N GLU A 353 37.89 23.37 -6.25
CA GLU A 353 37.09 22.53 -7.14
C GLU A 353 36.14 21.63 -6.33
N SER A 354 34.90 21.47 -6.81
CA SER A 354 33.92 20.62 -6.16
C SER A 354 34.35 19.14 -6.23
N LYS A 355 34.05 18.36 -5.19
CA LYS A 355 34.38 16.91 -5.10
C LYS A 355 33.81 16.09 -6.27
N ALA A 356 32.83 16.61 -7.00
CA ALA A 356 32.28 16.01 -8.21
C ALA A 356 33.18 16.21 -9.45
N ALA A 357 33.84 17.37 -9.58
CA ALA A 357 34.75 17.67 -10.69
C ALA A 357 36.03 16.82 -10.62
N ALA A 358 36.59 16.63 -9.42
CA ALA A 358 37.77 15.78 -9.21
C ALA A 358 37.51 14.29 -9.53
N LYS A 359 36.30 13.78 -9.27
CA LYS A 359 35.93 12.37 -9.51
C LYS A 359 35.72 12.09 -11.00
N ASN A 360 35.19 13.05 -11.75
CA ASN A 360 35.00 12.94 -13.21
C ASN A 360 36.33 13.03 -13.98
N ARG A 361 37.29 13.83 -13.49
CA ARG A 361 38.64 13.88 -14.05
C ARG A 361 39.37 12.55 -13.87
N LYS A 362 39.32 11.97 -12.67
CA LYS A 362 39.95 10.67 -12.35
C LYS A 362 39.37 9.50 -13.15
N LYS A 363 38.05 9.53 -13.45
CA LYS A 363 37.37 8.54 -14.30
C LYS A 363 37.72 8.67 -15.78
N ARG A 364 38.07 9.88 -16.25
CA ARG A 364 38.47 10.16 -17.64
C ARG A 364 39.93 9.80 -17.90
N GLU A 365 40.80 9.95 -16.89
CA GLU A 365 42.21 9.55 -16.93
C GLU A 365 42.36 8.01 -16.88
N ALA A 366 41.56 7.30 -16.08
CA ALA A 366 41.57 5.83 -16.02
C ALA A 366 41.06 5.14 -17.30
N ARG A 367 40.15 5.78 -18.06
CA ARG A 367 39.68 5.27 -19.36
C ARG A 367 40.70 5.47 -20.49
N LYS A 368 41.68 6.34 -20.30
CA LYS A 368 42.75 6.61 -21.27
C LYS A 368 43.97 5.70 -21.11
N GLN A 369 44.02 4.93 -20.02
CA GLN A 369 45.07 3.94 -19.71
C GLN A 369 44.64 2.49 -19.97
N GLN A 370 43.41 2.24 -20.45
CA GLN A 370 42.88 0.90 -20.75
C GLN A 370 42.75 0.61 -22.26
N SER A 371 43.30 1.49 -23.12
CA SER A 371 43.25 1.32 -24.58
C SER A 371 44.59 0.93 -25.23
N ASP A 372 45.62 0.65 -24.44
CA ASP A 372 46.91 0.11 -24.90
C ASP A 372 47.24 -1.16 -24.12
N ASP A 373 46.52 -2.25 -24.39
CA ASP A 373 47.12 -3.60 -24.42
C ASP A 373 46.15 -4.58 -25.10
N LYS A 374 46.62 -5.24 -26.15
CA LYS A 374 45.85 -6.16 -27.00
C LYS A 374 46.72 -7.39 -27.28
N SER A 375 46.05 -8.52 -27.51
CA SER A 375 46.53 -9.86 -27.93
C SER A 375 46.91 -10.82 -26.78
N ASP A 376 46.56 -12.11 -26.79
CA ASP A 376 46.24 -13.01 -27.92
C ASP A 376 45.42 -14.27 -27.50
N ALA A 377 44.96 -15.02 -28.51
CA ALA A 377 44.60 -16.44 -28.57
C ALA A 377 43.12 -16.91 -28.44
N SER A 378 42.66 -17.47 -29.57
CA SER A 378 41.55 -18.38 -29.90
C SER A 378 41.55 -19.70 -29.07
N GLU A 379 40.50 -20.53 -28.94
CA GLU A 379 39.77 -21.28 -29.99
C GLU A 379 38.63 -22.17 -29.38
N SER A 380 37.58 -22.46 -30.18
CA SER A 380 36.66 -23.62 -30.28
C SER A 380 36.06 -24.40 -29.07
N ALA A 381 34.72 -24.58 -29.07
CA ALA A 381 34.01 -25.88 -29.26
C ALA A 381 32.56 -25.90 -28.68
N ALA A 382 31.69 -26.72 -29.31
CA ALA A 382 30.23 -26.79 -29.20
C ALA A 382 29.71 -27.80 -28.11
N PRO A 383 28.37 -28.00 -27.93
CA PRO A 383 27.71 -28.32 -26.65
C PRO A 383 27.50 -29.82 -26.34
N VAL A 384 27.17 -30.14 -25.08
CA VAL A 384 26.72 -31.48 -24.63
C VAL A 384 25.36 -31.40 -23.92
N VAL A 385 24.47 -32.30 -24.33
CA VAL A 385 23.10 -32.58 -23.86
C VAL A 385 23.14 -33.61 -22.72
N VAL A 386 22.39 -33.41 -21.62
CA VAL A 386 21.98 -34.51 -20.72
C VAL A 386 20.61 -34.22 -20.10
N SER A 387 19.70 -35.22 -20.19
CA SER A 387 18.36 -35.30 -19.61
C SER A 387 18.34 -35.95 -18.21
N PRO A 388 17.27 -35.77 -17.40
CA PRO A 388 17.31 -36.05 -15.95
C PRO A 388 16.68 -37.40 -15.55
N THR A 389 17.16 -37.97 -14.43
CA THR A 389 16.55 -39.06 -13.66
C THR A 389 15.81 -38.53 -12.43
N PRO A 390 14.63 -39.08 -12.03
CA PRO A 390 13.92 -38.67 -10.82
C PRO A 390 14.18 -39.62 -9.65
N VAL A 391 14.52 -39.07 -8.48
CA VAL A 391 14.47 -39.76 -7.19
C VAL A 391 13.20 -39.35 -6.45
N ALA A 392 12.44 -40.36 -6.04
CA ALA A 392 11.21 -40.26 -5.25
C ALA A 392 11.52 -39.95 -3.78
N SER A 393 10.73 -39.06 -3.18
CA SER A 393 10.62 -38.92 -1.73
C SER A 393 9.16 -39.02 -1.31
N SER A 394 8.92 -40.06 -0.52
CA SER A 394 7.70 -40.41 0.20
C SER A 394 7.42 -39.45 1.36
N VAL A 395 6.17 -39.02 1.52
CA VAL A 395 5.63 -38.64 2.84
C VAL A 395 4.20 -39.17 2.96
N GLY A 396 4.01 -40.04 3.95
CA GLY A 396 2.72 -40.57 4.37
C GLY A 396 1.86 -39.52 5.05
N ALA A 397 0.59 -39.51 4.67
CA ALA A 397 -0.50 -38.80 5.31
C ALA A 397 -1.07 -39.61 6.49
N VAL A 398 -1.85 -38.97 7.37
CA VAL A 398 -3.26 -39.33 7.70
C VAL A 398 -3.85 -38.29 8.68
N ILE A 399 -5.12 -37.82 8.68
CA ILE A 399 -6.29 -37.75 7.77
C ILE A 399 -7.23 -36.66 8.37
N GLY A 400 -7.98 -35.95 7.52
CA GLY A 400 -9.14 -35.14 7.92
C GLY A 400 -9.84 -34.40 6.78
N GLY A 401 -10.23 -35.12 5.72
CA GLY A 401 -10.96 -34.61 4.55
C GLY A 401 -10.55 -35.35 3.27
N VAL A 402 -11.24 -36.44 2.96
CA VAL A 402 -10.91 -37.35 1.86
C VAL A 402 -11.17 -36.65 0.52
N ALA A 403 -10.15 -36.00 -0.02
CA ALA A 403 -10.00 -35.94 -1.47
C ALA A 403 -9.23 -37.22 -1.84
N SER A 404 -9.94 -38.25 -2.31
CA SER A 404 -9.32 -39.51 -2.73
C SER A 404 -8.15 -39.22 -3.66
N LEU A 405 -7.08 -40.03 -3.60
CA LEU A 405 -5.99 -39.98 -4.57
C LEU A 405 -6.54 -40.06 -6.01
N GLU A 406 -7.67 -40.73 -6.17
CA GLU A 406 -8.44 -40.82 -7.41
C GLU A 406 -8.99 -39.45 -7.84
N GLU A 407 -9.57 -38.63 -6.95
CA GLU A 407 -10.05 -37.29 -7.28
C GLU A 407 -8.93 -36.32 -7.69
N LYS A 408 -7.73 -36.49 -7.11
CA LYS A 408 -6.56 -35.71 -7.54
C LYS A 408 -6.08 -36.18 -8.93
N LYS A 409 -6.11 -37.49 -9.21
CA LYS A 409 -5.79 -38.04 -10.54
C LYS A 409 -6.81 -37.60 -11.58
N ILE A 410 -8.11 -37.69 -11.29
CA ILE A 410 -9.20 -37.22 -12.17
C ILE A 410 -9.00 -35.73 -12.51
N ARG A 411 -8.75 -34.87 -11.52
CA ARG A 411 -8.49 -33.43 -11.79
C ARG A 411 -7.25 -33.19 -12.66
N SER A 412 -6.20 -34.00 -12.49
CA SER A 412 -4.99 -33.90 -13.31
C SER A 412 -5.25 -34.33 -14.75
N LEU A 413 -5.96 -35.43 -14.96
CA LEU A 413 -6.34 -35.95 -16.28
C LEU A 413 -7.28 -34.99 -17.02
N LEU A 414 -8.28 -34.43 -16.34
CA LEU A 414 -9.18 -33.40 -16.92
C LEU A 414 -8.44 -32.12 -17.34
N LYS A 415 -7.36 -31.75 -16.62
CA LYS A 415 -6.51 -30.63 -17.02
C LYS A 415 -5.72 -30.95 -18.29
N LYS A 416 -5.23 -32.19 -18.44
CA LYS A 416 -4.56 -32.63 -19.67
C LYS A 416 -5.53 -32.67 -20.85
N LEU A 417 -6.76 -33.14 -20.64
CA LEU A 417 -7.80 -33.22 -21.69
C LEU A 417 -8.17 -31.83 -22.21
N ARG A 418 -8.34 -30.83 -21.33
CA ARG A 418 -8.51 -29.42 -21.73
C ARG A 418 -7.33 -28.83 -22.51
N ALA A 419 -6.10 -29.20 -22.15
CA ALA A 419 -4.92 -28.76 -22.88
C ALA A 419 -4.86 -29.38 -24.29
N ILE A 420 -5.29 -30.63 -24.44
CA ILE A 420 -5.40 -31.29 -25.75
C ILE A 420 -6.50 -30.66 -26.61
N GLU A 421 -7.65 -30.34 -26.01
CA GLU A 421 -8.76 -29.66 -26.70
C GLU A 421 -8.31 -28.29 -27.27
N GLN A 422 -7.53 -27.53 -26.50
CA GLN A 422 -6.93 -26.28 -26.99
C GLN A 422 -5.95 -26.50 -28.15
N LEU A 423 -5.17 -27.58 -28.13
CA LEU A 423 -4.28 -27.94 -29.24
C LEU A 423 -5.08 -28.38 -30.49
N LYS A 424 -6.18 -29.13 -30.32
CA LYS A 424 -7.09 -29.49 -31.42
C LYS A 424 -7.78 -28.27 -32.03
N MET A 425 -8.19 -27.29 -31.22
CA MET A 425 -8.74 -26.03 -31.75
C MET A 425 -7.70 -25.25 -32.57
N LYS A 426 -6.44 -25.22 -32.13
CA LYS A 426 -5.34 -24.61 -32.89
C LYS A 426 -5.03 -25.35 -34.19
N GLN A 427 -5.08 -26.68 -34.16
CA GLN A 427 -4.97 -27.52 -35.36
C GLN A 427 -6.10 -27.23 -36.35
N ALA A 428 -7.34 -27.12 -35.86
CA ALA A 428 -8.51 -26.79 -36.67
C ALA A 428 -8.47 -25.35 -37.23
N ALA A 429 -7.78 -24.44 -36.53
CA ALA A 429 -7.51 -23.08 -36.99
C ALA A 429 -6.37 -23.00 -38.03
N GLY A 430 -5.76 -24.14 -38.42
CA GLY A 430 -4.70 -24.21 -39.43
C GLY A 430 -3.31 -23.85 -38.91
N GLU A 431 -3.10 -23.78 -37.60
CA GLU A 431 -1.79 -23.54 -36.98
C GLU A 431 -0.93 -24.80 -37.09
N THR A 432 0.31 -24.68 -37.58
CA THR A 432 1.25 -25.81 -37.67
C THR A 432 1.73 -26.19 -36.27
N LEU A 433 1.33 -27.38 -35.80
CA LEU A 433 1.72 -27.90 -34.49
C LEU A 433 3.05 -28.65 -34.59
N GLU A 434 3.89 -28.52 -33.56
CA GLU A 434 5.13 -29.30 -33.42
C GLU A 434 4.82 -30.80 -33.21
N ASP A 435 5.72 -31.68 -33.63
CA ASP A 435 5.56 -33.14 -33.46
C ASP A 435 5.28 -33.55 -32.00
N THR A 436 5.88 -32.84 -31.04
CA THR A 436 5.65 -33.06 -29.60
C THR A 436 4.23 -32.72 -29.16
N GLN A 437 3.55 -31.81 -29.85
CA GLN A 437 2.16 -31.41 -29.61
C GLN A 437 1.19 -32.39 -30.28
N MET A 438 1.53 -32.87 -31.48
CA MET A 438 0.81 -33.94 -32.16
C MET A 438 0.81 -35.25 -31.35
N ILE A 439 1.93 -35.60 -30.71
CA ILE A 439 2.03 -36.74 -29.78
C ILE A 439 1.17 -36.55 -28.53
N LYS A 440 0.92 -35.31 -28.08
CA LYS A 440 0.00 -35.06 -26.95
C LYS A 440 -1.45 -35.23 -27.36
N ILE A 441 -1.81 -34.84 -28.58
CA ILE A 441 -3.15 -35.05 -29.14
C ILE A 441 -3.43 -36.55 -29.33
N SER A 442 -2.46 -37.34 -29.80
CA SER A 442 -2.65 -38.78 -29.99
C SER A 442 -2.87 -39.56 -28.69
N LYS A 443 -2.45 -39.03 -27.54
CA LYS A 443 -2.65 -39.64 -26.21
C LYS A 443 -4.02 -39.35 -25.58
N GLU A 444 -4.91 -38.69 -26.30
CA GLU A 444 -6.23 -38.34 -25.79
C GLU A 444 -7.07 -39.56 -25.42
N ASP A 445 -7.07 -40.59 -26.27
CA ASP A 445 -7.86 -41.81 -26.05
C ASP A 445 -7.38 -42.58 -24.82
N GLU A 446 -6.06 -42.63 -24.59
CA GLU A 446 -5.47 -43.20 -23.38
C GLU A 446 -5.93 -42.47 -22.12
N ILE A 447 -5.96 -41.12 -22.15
CA ILE A 447 -6.39 -40.28 -21.02
C ILE A 447 -7.90 -40.45 -20.76
N ARG A 448 -8.72 -40.57 -21.81
CA ARG A 448 -10.17 -40.84 -21.70
C ARG A 448 -10.44 -42.22 -21.11
N GLN A 449 -9.68 -43.25 -21.52
CA GLN A 449 -9.75 -44.59 -20.91
C GLN A 449 -9.32 -44.61 -19.44
N GLU A 450 -8.27 -43.85 -19.08
CA GLU A 450 -7.82 -43.70 -17.70
C GLU A 450 -8.86 -42.97 -16.83
N LEU A 451 -9.57 -41.99 -17.38
CA LEU A 451 -10.69 -41.33 -16.69
C LEU A 451 -11.88 -42.27 -16.46
N ASN A 452 -12.25 -43.06 -17.47
CA ASN A 452 -13.34 -44.04 -17.35
C ASN A 452 -13.03 -45.13 -16.31
N THR A 453 -11.79 -45.63 -16.26
CA THR A 453 -11.36 -46.61 -15.26
C THR A 453 -11.33 -46.04 -13.84
N LEU A 454 -11.18 -44.72 -13.69
CA LEU A 454 -11.31 -44.00 -12.42
C LEU A 454 -12.77 -43.61 -12.08
N GLY A 455 -13.75 -44.08 -12.85
CA GLY A 455 -15.18 -43.86 -12.60
C GLY A 455 -15.67 -42.46 -12.98
N TRP A 456 -14.92 -41.71 -13.77
CA TRP A 456 -15.37 -40.45 -14.35
C TRP A 456 -16.02 -40.70 -15.70
N ASN A 457 -17.33 -40.43 -15.82
CA ASN A 457 -18.06 -40.44 -17.08
C ASN A 457 -18.27 -38.99 -17.55
N GLU A 458 -18.11 -38.76 -18.86
CA GLU A 458 -18.18 -37.45 -19.51
C GLU A 458 -19.58 -36.80 -19.44
#